data_AF-A0A3N5L944-F1
#
_entry.id   AF-A0A3N5L944-F1
#
_cell.length_a   1.000
_cell.length_b   1.000
_cell.length_c   1.000
_cell.angle_alpha   90.00
_cell.angle_beta   90.00
_cell.angle_gamma   90.00
#
_symmetry.space_group_name_H-M   'P 1'
#
loop_
_entity.id
_entity.type
_entity.pdbx_description
1 polymer ?
#
loop_
_entity_poly.entity_id
_entity_poly.type
_entity_poly.pdbx_seq_one_letter_code
_entity_poly.pdbx_strand_id
1 'polypeptide(L)'
;MEREKFEIGREIKVVPAWAVVTAILLFAGIQFAFFRWLWPAEQHPPPLALQVFFPVMVGSILAFLALLIGYVNRDAGRRGMNRTLWTLLVIFIPNAIGFIIYFLVRRPLRLQCPQCKAVVDPQVNFCPSCRFSFRQTCPQCKAAVDPGDRFCPKCGLEQKAEKVTS
;
A
#
# COMPACT_ATOMS: atom_id res chain seq x y z
N MET A 1 -13.86 4.27 20.19
CA MET A 1 -12.50 3.68 20.23
C MET A 1 -12.40 2.28 19.62
N GLU A 2 -13.49 1.52 19.40
CA GLU A 2 -13.41 0.19 18.74
C GLU A 2 -13.30 0.26 17.21
N ARG A 3 -13.92 1.26 16.56
CA ARG A 3 -13.85 1.42 15.09
C ARG A 3 -12.43 1.68 14.56
N GLU A 4 -11.64 2.53 15.23
CA GLU A 4 -10.23 2.79 14.85
C GLU A 4 -9.34 1.55 14.96
N LYS A 5 -9.53 0.70 15.99
CA LYS A 5 -8.78 -0.55 16.14
C LYS A 5 -9.03 -1.51 14.96
N PHE A 6 -10.24 -1.54 14.43
CA PHE A 6 -10.60 -2.37 13.27
C PHE A 6 -10.06 -1.84 11.93
N GLU A 7 -9.83 -0.53 11.80
CA GLU A 7 -9.22 0.06 10.60
C GLU A 7 -7.71 -0.15 10.58
N ILE A 8 -7.02 0.12 11.71
CA ILE A 8 -5.57 -0.09 11.83
C ILE A 8 -5.20 -1.57 11.59
N GLY A 9 -6.00 -2.51 12.12
CA GLY A 9 -5.77 -3.94 11.89
C GLY A 9 -5.94 -4.37 10.42
N ARG A 10 -6.75 -3.66 9.63
CA ARG A 10 -6.91 -3.90 8.18
C ARG A 10 -5.80 -3.24 7.36
N GLU A 11 -5.26 -2.11 7.82
CA GLU A 11 -4.09 -1.48 7.20
C GLU A 11 -2.78 -2.22 7.49
N ILE A 12 -2.59 -2.76 8.70
CA ILE A 12 -1.41 -3.59 9.04
C ILE A 12 -1.41 -4.91 8.24
N LYS A 13 -2.60 -5.44 7.91
CA LYS A 13 -2.75 -6.64 7.05
C LYS A 13 -2.23 -6.46 5.61
N VAL A 14 -1.84 -5.25 5.22
CA VAL A 14 -1.23 -5.01 3.91
C VAL A 14 0.21 -5.54 3.86
N VAL A 15 0.93 -5.59 4.98
CA VAL A 15 2.28 -6.16 5.02
C VAL A 15 2.18 -7.70 5.09
N PRO A 16 2.80 -8.44 4.15
CA PRO A 16 2.71 -9.89 4.15
C PRO A 16 3.59 -10.50 5.26
N ALA A 17 3.15 -11.63 5.82
CA ALA A 17 3.88 -12.31 6.90
C ALA A 17 5.33 -12.67 6.52
N TRP A 18 5.57 -13.05 5.26
CA TRP A 18 6.93 -13.36 4.79
C TRP A 18 7.87 -12.15 4.92
N ALA A 19 7.38 -10.92 4.70
CA ALA A 19 8.21 -9.72 4.80
C ALA A 19 8.56 -9.40 6.25
N VAL A 20 7.62 -9.65 7.18
CA VAL A 20 7.86 -9.54 8.63
C VAL A 20 8.91 -10.54 9.08
N VAL A 21 8.79 -11.81 8.65
CA VAL A 21 9.79 -12.84 8.96
C VAL A 21 11.16 -12.47 8.41
N THR A 22 11.24 -12.04 7.14
CA THR A 22 12.52 -11.60 6.54
C THR A 22 13.11 -10.41 7.31
N ALA A 23 12.32 -9.43 7.72
CA ALA A 23 12.79 -8.28 8.49
C ALA A 23 13.35 -8.70 9.86
N ILE A 24 12.68 -9.61 10.57
CA ILE A 24 13.16 -10.15 11.85
C ILE A 24 14.47 -10.93 11.66
N LEU A 25 14.54 -11.78 10.62
CA LEU A 25 15.74 -12.56 10.32
C LEU A 25 16.93 -11.66 9.96
N LEU A 26 16.72 -10.61 9.15
CA LEU A 26 17.76 -9.64 8.82
C LEU A 26 18.23 -8.88 10.06
N PHE A 27 17.29 -8.40 10.88
CA PHE A 27 17.62 -7.70 12.12
C PHE A 27 18.45 -8.59 13.06
N ALA A 28 17.95 -9.78 13.38
CA ALA A 28 18.61 -10.73 14.27
C ALA A 28 19.95 -11.21 13.69
N GLY A 29 20.02 -11.45 12.38
CA GLY A 29 21.24 -11.85 11.68
C GLY A 29 22.33 -10.77 11.74
N ILE A 30 21.98 -9.49 11.58
CA ILE A 30 22.91 -8.37 11.75
C ILE A 30 23.41 -8.30 13.20
N GLN A 31 22.52 -8.39 14.20
CA GLN A 31 22.96 -8.41 15.61
C GLN A 31 23.91 -9.59 15.85
N PHE A 32 23.54 -10.78 15.41
CA PHE A 32 24.33 -11.99 15.58
C PHE A 32 25.71 -11.85 14.92
N ALA A 33 25.79 -11.39 13.67
CA ALA A 33 27.05 -11.20 12.97
C ALA A 33 27.97 -10.20 13.69
N PHE A 34 27.42 -9.08 14.18
CA PHE A 34 28.20 -8.07 14.88
C PHE A 34 28.74 -8.57 16.21
N PHE A 35 27.88 -9.14 17.06
CA PHE A 35 28.29 -9.61 18.39
C PHE A 35 29.13 -10.88 18.35
N ARG A 36 28.89 -11.78 17.39
CA ARG A 36 29.57 -13.08 17.33
C ARG A 36 30.87 -13.06 16.52
N TRP A 37 30.96 -12.20 15.49
CA TRP A 37 32.08 -12.22 14.54
C TRP A 37 32.83 -10.90 14.46
N LEU A 38 32.15 -9.78 14.14
CA LEU A 38 32.84 -8.52 13.86
C LEU A 38 33.49 -7.93 15.10
N TRP A 39 32.73 -7.79 16.18
CA TRP A 39 33.22 -7.15 17.40
C TRP A 39 34.39 -7.90 18.06
N PRO A 40 34.33 -9.23 18.22
CA PRO A 40 35.42 -9.98 18.83
C PRO A 40 36.68 -10.07 17.96
N ALA A 41 36.59 -9.76 16.66
CA ALA A 41 37.74 -9.74 15.76
C ALA A 41 38.56 -8.44 15.85
N GLU A 42 37.99 -7.37 16.41
CA GLU A 42 38.66 -6.07 16.55
C GLU A 42 39.63 -6.04 17.73
N GLN A 43 40.86 -5.58 17.49
CA GLN A 43 41.90 -5.46 18.52
C GLN A 43 41.62 -4.32 19.50
N HIS A 44 40.97 -3.25 19.03
CA HIS A 44 40.60 -2.09 19.83
C HIS A 44 39.10 -1.82 19.71
N PRO A 45 38.27 -2.58 20.45
CA PRO A 45 36.83 -2.42 20.42
C PRO A 45 36.40 -1.00 20.85
N PRO A 46 35.66 -0.21 20.03
CA PRO A 46 35.03 1.03 20.47
C PRO A 46 34.15 0.90 21.74
N PRO A 47 33.70 1.99 22.37
CA PRO A 47 32.91 1.89 23.61
C PRO A 47 31.61 1.08 23.41
N LEU A 48 31.16 0.40 24.47
CA LEU A 48 29.97 -0.47 24.48
C LEU A 48 28.71 0.22 23.93
N ALA A 49 28.58 1.53 24.09
CA ALA A 49 27.46 2.27 23.51
C ALA A 49 27.45 2.20 21.97
N LEU A 50 28.62 2.36 21.33
CA LEU A 50 28.73 2.36 19.87
C LEU A 50 28.58 0.94 19.29
N GLN A 51 29.04 -0.07 20.04
CA GLN A 51 28.87 -1.50 19.75
C GLN A 51 27.43 -1.90 19.54
N VAL A 52 26.54 -1.38 20.38
CA VAL A 52 25.12 -1.70 20.33
C VAL A 52 24.44 -0.79 19.32
N PHE A 53 24.75 0.50 19.35
CA PHE A 53 24.08 1.50 18.52
C PHE A 53 24.23 1.20 17.02
N PHE A 54 25.44 0.93 16.55
CA PHE A 54 25.70 0.77 15.12
C PHE A 54 24.96 -0.43 14.48
N PRO A 55 25.05 -1.67 15.00
CA PRO A 55 24.30 -2.80 14.44
C PRO A 55 22.80 -2.67 14.64
N VAL A 56 22.32 -2.06 15.73
CA VAL A 56 20.88 -1.78 15.90
C VAL A 56 20.39 -0.82 14.83
N MET A 57 21.13 0.24 14.55
CA MET A 57 20.80 1.21 13.50
C MET A 57 20.78 0.55 12.12
N VAL A 58 21.85 -0.16 11.74
CA VAL A 58 21.94 -0.83 10.43
C VAL A 58 20.86 -1.91 10.29
N GLY A 59 20.68 -2.75 11.30
CA GLY A 59 19.65 -3.79 11.32
C GLY A 59 18.25 -3.21 11.19
N SER A 60 17.97 -2.10 11.88
CA SER A 60 16.66 -1.42 11.81
C SER A 60 16.39 -0.85 10.42
N ILE A 61 17.40 -0.23 9.78
CA ILE A 61 17.28 0.30 8.42
C ILE A 61 16.98 -0.83 7.42
N LEU A 62 17.71 -1.95 7.51
CA LEU A 62 17.50 -3.10 6.63
C LEU A 62 16.15 -3.79 6.87
N ALA A 63 15.73 -3.92 8.13
CA ALA A 63 14.42 -4.45 8.48
C ALA A 63 13.29 -3.56 7.93
N PHE A 64 13.40 -2.24 8.11
CA PHE A 64 12.45 -1.28 7.55
C PHE A 64 12.37 -1.38 6.02
N LEU A 65 13.51 -1.46 5.34
CA LEU A 65 13.57 -1.63 3.89
C LEU A 65 12.89 -2.93 3.45
N ALA A 66 13.11 -4.05 4.15
CA ALA A 66 12.48 -5.34 3.86
C ALA A 66 10.95 -5.26 4.01
N LEU A 67 10.44 -4.60 5.05
CA LEU A 67 9.01 -4.37 5.25
C LEU A 67 8.42 -3.52 4.12
N LEU A 68 9.12 -2.47 3.70
CA LEU A 68 8.70 -1.57 2.63
C LEU A 68 8.66 -2.29 1.27
N ILE A 69 9.65 -3.14 0.97
CA ILE A 69 9.63 -4.01 -0.22
C ILE A 69 8.43 -4.97 -0.16
N GLY A 70 8.19 -5.59 0.99
CA GLY A 70 7.04 -6.47 1.21
C GLY A 70 5.70 -5.78 1.00
N TYR A 71 5.57 -4.56 1.52
CA TYR A 71 4.41 -3.70 1.32
C TYR A 71 4.18 -3.42 -0.17
N VAL A 72 5.20 -2.95 -0.90
CA VAL A 72 5.10 -2.63 -2.33
C VAL A 72 4.75 -3.88 -3.14
N ASN A 73 5.36 -5.03 -2.85
CA ASN A 73 5.05 -6.28 -3.52
C ASN A 73 3.57 -6.66 -3.39
N ARG A 74 3.04 -6.56 -2.17
CA ARG A 74 1.66 -6.91 -1.86
C ARG A 74 0.68 -5.90 -2.45
N ASP A 75 0.96 -4.61 -2.33
CA ASP A 75 0.13 -3.51 -2.83
C ASP A 75 0.07 -3.51 -4.37
N ALA A 76 1.20 -3.72 -5.06
CA ALA A 76 1.24 -3.87 -6.52
C ALA A 76 0.35 -5.04 -6.98
N GLY A 77 0.41 -6.16 -6.25
CA GLY A 77 -0.42 -7.32 -6.50
C GLY A 77 -1.92 -7.06 -6.33
N ARG A 78 -2.31 -6.26 -5.34
CA ARG A 78 -3.71 -5.88 -5.10
C ARG A 78 -4.26 -4.95 -6.18
N ARG A 79 -3.40 -4.09 -6.73
CA ARG A 79 -3.72 -3.17 -7.84
C ARG A 79 -3.66 -3.87 -9.21
N GLY A 80 -3.25 -5.14 -9.24
CA GLY A 80 -3.10 -5.93 -10.46
C GLY A 80 -1.99 -5.42 -11.38
N MET A 81 -0.96 -4.79 -10.79
CA MET A 81 0.30 -4.41 -11.44
C MET A 81 1.31 -5.56 -11.29
N ASN A 82 2.30 -5.65 -12.18
CA ASN A 82 3.31 -6.72 -12.12
C ASN A 82 4.19 -6.57 -10.86
N ARG A 83 4.06 -7.53 -9.93
CA ARG A 83 4.70 -7.47 -8.60
C ARG A 83 6.22 -7.41 -8.67
N THR A 84 6.83 -8.23 -9.53
CA THR A 84 8.29 -8.37 -9.60
C THR A 84 8.95 -7.12 -10.14
N LEU A 85 8.42 -6.54 -11.22
CA LEU A 85 8.95 -5.30 -11.80
C LEU A 85 8.98 -4.17 -10.78
N TRP A 86 7.88 -3.95 -10.04
CA TRP A 86 7.84 -2.87 -9.04
C TRP A 86 8.76 -3.12 -7.85
N THR A 87 8.90 -4.37 -7.39
CA THR A 87 9.89 -4.67 -6.34
C THR A 87 11.32 -4.50 -6.80
N LEU A 88 11.67 -4.93 -8.02
CA LEU A 88 13.01 -4.78 -8.57
C LEU A 88 13.34 -3.29 -8.72
N LEU A 89 12.39 -2.49 -9.18
CA LEU A 89 12.53 -1.04 -9.30
C LEU A 89 12.85 -0.38 -7.95
N VAL A 90 12.18 -0.78 -6.86
CA VAL A 90 12.46 -0.27 -5.50
C VAL A 90 13.82 -0.73 -4.96
N ILE A 91 14.27 -1.92 -5.32
CA ILE A 91 15.55 -2.49 -4.86
C ILE A 91 16.75 -1.85 -5.58
N PHE A 92 16.66 -1.71 -6.91
CA PHE A 92 17.80 -1.29 -7.74
C PHE A 92 17.91 0.22 -7.93
N ILE A 93 16.84 0.98 -7.71
CA ILE A 93 16.88 2.44 -7.80
C ILE A 93 17.08 3.02 -6.38
N PRO A 94 18.28 3.51 -6.05
CA PRO A 94 18.61 3.99 -4.72
C PRO A 94 17.90 5.32 -4.38
N ASN A 95 18.16 5.84 -3.18
CA ASN A 95 17.67 7.14 -2.69
C ASN A 95 16.14 7.26 -2.65
N ALA A 96 15.44 6.16 -2.40
CA ALA A 96 13.97 6.08 -2.37
C ALA A 96 13.27 6.49 -3.68
N ILE A 97 13.99 6.76 -4.77
CA ILE A 97 13.42 7.18 -6.06
C ILE A 97 12.47 6.09 -6.57
N GLY A 98 12.84 4.81 -6.44
CA GLY A 98 11.97 3.73 -6.86
C GLY A 98 10.64 3.68 -6.12
N PHE A 99 10.65 4.02 -4.83
CA PHE A 99 9.44 4.13 -4.02
C PHE A 99 8.59 5.34 -4.44
N ILE A 100 9.21 6.50 -4.66
CA ILE A 100 8.51 7.70 -5.13
C ILE A 100 7.82 7.43 -6.47
N ILE A 101 8.51 6.82 -7.44
CA ILE A 101 7.94 6.46 -8.74
C ILE A 101 6.77 5.49 -8.57
N TYR A 102 6.91 4.47 -7.71
CA TYR A 102 5.80 3.55 -7.41
C TYR A 102 4.55 4.30 -6.94
N PHE A 103 4.71 5.23 -5.99
CA PHE A 103 3.59 5.99 -5.44
C PHE A 103 2.97 6.98 -6.44
N LEU A 104 3.76 7.56 -7.34
CA LEU A 104 3.26 8.45 -8.39
C LEU A 104 2.44 7.70 -9.45
N VAL A 105 2.85 6.48 -9.79
CA VAL A 105 2.23 5.69 -10.88
C VAL A 105 1.21 4.67 -10.37
N ARG A 106 1.02 4.55 -9.05
CA ARG A 106 0.12 3.55 -8.46
C ARG A 106 -1.31 3.68 -9.03
N ARG A 107 -1.82 2.57 -9.59
CA ARG A 107 -3.21 2.49 -10.05
C ARG A 107 -4.18 2.43 -8.87
N PRO A 108 -5.41 2.92 -8.99
CA PRO A 108 -6.42 2.75 -7.94
C PRO A 108 -6.74 1.26 -7.71
N LEU A 109 -7.27 0.90 -6.54
CA LEU A 109 -7.62 -0.49 -6.24
C LEU A 109 -8.80 -0.92 -7.11
N ARG A 110 -8.74 -2.16 -7.64
CA ARG A 110 -9.85 -2.74 -8.38
C ARG A 110 -11.03 -2.99 -7.46
N LEU A 111 -12.24 -2.79 -7.96
CA LEU A 111 -13.48 -3.00 -7.23
C LEU A 111 -14.31 -4.11 -7.86
N GLN A 112 -15.19 -4.70 -7.06
CA GLN A 112 -16.11 -5.75 -7.51
C GLN A 112 -17.46 -5.13 -7.79
N CYS A 113 -18.05 -5.45 -8.94
CA CYS A 113 -19.40 -4.99 -9.26
C CYS A 113 -20.42 -5.59 -8.27
N PRO A 114 -21.33 -4.80 -7.67
CA PRO A 114 -22.31 -5.30 -6.70
C PRO A 114 -23.36 -6.23 -7.32
N GLN A 115 -23.62 -6.10 -8.64
CA GLN A 115 -24.60 -6.92 -9.36
C GLN A 115 -24.03 -8.26 -9.83
N CYS A 116 -22.88 -8.25 -10.49
CA CYS A 116 -22.35 -9.46 -11.15
C CYS A 116 -21.02 -9.97 -10.58
N LYS A 117 -20.44 -9.28 -9.58
CA LYS A 117 -19.15 -9.59 -8.95
C LYS A 117 -17.93 -9.58 -9.89
N ALA A 118 -18.08 -9.09 -11.12
CA ALA A 118 -16.95 -8.88 -12.01
C ALA A 118 -15.95 -7.88 -11.41
N VAL A 119 -14.66 -8.14 -11.58
CA VAL A 119 -13.58 -7.23 -11.16
C VAL A 119 -13.45 -6.12 -12.20
N VAL A 120 -13.60 -4.88 -11.75
CA VAL A 120 -13.61 -3.69 -12.61
C VAL A 120 -12.65 -2.63 -12.08
N ASP A 121 -12.10 -1.86 -13.00
CA ASP A 121 -11.28 -0.70 -12.66
C ASP A 121 -12.22 0.44 -12.19
N PRO A 122 -11.97 1.10 -11.04
CA PRO A 122 -12.78 2.23 -10.58
C PRO A 122 -12.89 3.40 -11.56
N GLN A 123 -12.01 3.48 -12.57
CA GLN A 123 -12.05 4.54 -13.56
C GLN A 123 -13.15 4.36 -14.61
N VAL A 124 -13.81 3.19 -14.67
CA VAL A 124 -14.88 2.94 -15.66
C VAL A 124 -16.24 3.34 -15.13
N ASN A 125 -17.08 3.95 -15.97
CA ASN A 125 -18.41 4.41 -15.58
C ASN A 125 -19.44 3.27 -15.53
N PHE A 126 -19.23 2.20 -16.29
CA PHE A 126 -20.15 1.06 -16.42
C PHE A 126 -19.41 -0.26 -16.31
N CYS A 127 -20.04 -1.27 -15.72
CA CYS A 127 -19.51 -2.62 -15.71
C CYS A 127 -19.57 -3.24 -17.13
N PRO A 128 -18.45 -3.74 -17.68
CA PRO A 128 -18.43 -4.33 -19.02
C PRO A 128 -19.22 -5.65 -19.11
N SER A 129 -19.44 -6.34 -17.98
CA SER A 129 -20.14 -7.63 -17.96
C SER A 129 -21.66 -7.50 -17.81
N CYS A 130 -22.15 -6.60 -16.96
CA CYS A 130 -23.59 -6.48 -16.66
C CYS A 130 -24.19 -5.10 -16.95
N ARG A 131 -23.39 -4.13 -17.41
CA ARG A 131 -23.80 -2.75 -17.71
C ARG A 131 -24.32 -1.94 -16.50
N PHE A 132 -24.06 -2.41 -15.28
CA PHE A 132 -24.33 -1.64 -14.07
C PHE A 132 -23.57 -0.30 -14.10
N SER A 133 -24.28 0.80 -13.87
CA SER A 133 -23.70 2.15 -13.81
C SER A 133 -23.16 2.43 -12.42
N PHE A 134 -21.87 2.78 -12.33
CA PHE A 134 -21.26 3.25 -11.09
C PHE A 134 -21.57 4.72 -10.81
N ARG A 135 -21.93 5.49 -11.84
CA ARG A 135 -22.40 6.87 -11.68
C ARG A 135 -23.90 6.90 -11.44
N GLN A 136 -24.32 7.77 -10.53
CA GLN A 136 -25.72 8.08 -10.35
C GLN A 136 -26.23 8.82 -11.59
N THR A 137 -27.48 8.57 -11.95
CA THR A 137 -28.15 9.24 -13.08
C THR A 137 -29.31 10.06 -12.55
N CYS A 138 -29.48 11.27 -13.08
CA CYS A 138 -30.59 12.13 -12.69
C CYS A 138 -31.94 11.48 -13.03
N PRO A 139 -32.91 11.43 -12.09
CA PRO A 139 -34.20 10.80 -12.35
C PRO A 139 -35.06 11.54 -13.38
N GLN A 140 -34.88 12.86 -13.55
CA GLN A 140 -35.65 13.66 -14.51
C GLN A 140 -35.09 13.61 -15.93
N CYS A 141 -33.79 13.80 -16.11
CA CYS A 141 -33.20 13.95 -17.45
C CYS A 141 -32.28 12.80 -17.88
N LYS A 142 -32.06 11.80 -16.99
CA LYS A 142 -31.18 10.63 -17.21
C LYS A 142 -29.72 10.96 -17.54
N ALA A 143 -29.29 12.21 -17.35
CA ALA A 143 -27.89 12.59 -17.44
C ALA A 143 -27.09 11.96 -16.30
N ALA A 144 -25.83 11.61 -16.54
CA ALA A 144 -24.91 11.22 -15.47
C ALA A 144 -24.66 12.42 -14.54
N VAL A 145 -24.64 12.15 -13.24
CA VAL A 145 -24.41 13.14 -12.19
C VAL A 145 -23.38 12.60 -11.21
N ASP A 146 -22.48 13.44 -10.72
CA ASP A 146 -21.43 12.99 -9.81
C ASP A 146 -21.98 12.91 -8.36
N PRO A 147 -21.48 11.97 -7.53
CA PRO A 147 -22.05 11.67 -6.19
C PRO A 147 -22.02 12.83 -5.16
N GLY A 148 -21.41 13.97 -5.51
CA GLY A 148 -21.35 15.18 -4.67
C GLY A 148 -22.14 16.36 -5.25
N ASP A 149 -22.72 16.23 -6.44
CA ASP A 149 -23.44 17.31 -7.08
C ASP A 149 -24.78 17.53 -6.39
N ARG A 150 -24.97 18.72 -5.79
CA ARG A 150 -26.27 19.11 -5.22
C ARG A 150 -27.34 19.28 -6.29
N PHE A 151 -26.96 19.69 -7.50
CA PHE A 151 -27.88 19.93 -8.61
C PHE A 151 -27.36 19.27 -9.88
N CYS A 152 -28.26 18.72 -10.70
CA CYS A 152 -27.89 18.15 -11.99
C CYS A 152 -27.41 19.27 -12.94
N PRO A 153 -26.22 19.16 -13.56
CA PRO A 153 -25.68 20.20 -14.44
C PRO A 153 -26.50 20.42 -15.72
N LYS A 154 -27.36 19.46 -16.09
CA LYS A 154 -28.15 19.52 -17.32
C LYS A 154 -29.58 20.04 -17.12
N CYS A 155 -30.18 19.82 -15.96
CA CYS A 155 -31.60 20.16 -15.72
C CYS A 155 -31.86 20.95 -14.43
N GLY A 156 -30.86 21.15 -13.57
CA GLY A 156 -31.00 21.88 -12.32
C GLY A 156 -31.73 21.12 -11.21
N LEU A 157 -32.18 19.88 -11.44
CA LEU A 157 -32.86 19.09 -10.40
C LEU A 157 -31.90 18.79 -9.24
N GLU A 158 -32.36 19.06 -8.03
CA GLU A 158 -31.65 18.73 -6.79
C GLU A 158 -31.47 17.20 -6.67
N GLN A 159 -30.22 16.76 -6.44
CA GLN A 159 -29.92 15.36 -6.15
C GLN A 159 -29.96 15.14 -4.64
N LYS A 160 -30.61 14.07 -4.19
CA LYS A 160 -30.44 13.60 -2.82
C LYS A 160 -29.03 13.04 -2.69
N ALA A 161 -28.13 13.80 -2.06
CA ALA A 161 -26.77 13.38 -1.79
C ALA A 161 -26.76 12.09 -0.97
N GLU A 162 -26.58 10.96 -1.63
CA GLU A 162 -26.40 9.70 -0.94
C GLU A 162 -24.97 9.69 -0.38
N LYS A 163 -24.86 9.72 0.95
CA LYS A 163 -23.57 9.75 1.66
C LYS A 163 -22.74 8.56 1.19
N VAL A 164 -21.74 8.83 0.35
CA VAL A 164 -20.72 7.87 -0.05
C VAL A 164 -20.01 7.43 1.22
N THR A 165 -20.42 6.29 1.77
CA THR A 165 -19.82 5.73 2.98
C THR A 165 -18.62 4.91 2.50
N SER A 166 -17.42 5.46 2.68
CA SER A 166 -16.14 4.82 2.34
C SER A 166 -15.83 3.63 3.24
#